data_AF-A0A836RJD9-F1
#
_entry.id   AF-A0A836RJD9-F1
#
_cell.length_a   1.000
_cell.length_b   1.000
_cell.length_c   1.000
_cell.angle_alpha   90.00
_cell.angle_beta   90.00
_cell.angle_gamma   90.00
#
_symmetry.space_group_name_H-M   'P 1'
#
loop_
_entity.id
_entity.type
_entity.pdbx_description
1 polymer ?
#
loop_
_entity_poly.entity_id
_entity_poly.type
_entity_poly.pdbx_seq_one_letter_code
_entity_poly.pdbx_strand_id
1 'polypeptide(L)'
;MAEARRVVDRHPEFSDSERWLVAVRRLAEAETQENDRQARLRGLLEEAAGLAAQAEADSSQRFRSLLTRARKLAETSDEKLRIADVEKQWAEKLANLMATRQAKFQEVLEAAIDQLNALDQALQRDADLADMEQMLDRAQQALAEVELAATRVGPDARSQVQLARTRYQTLDQLVFHRRRDQELAEAIGRGFPLAAASPEADRLLAQHEKLLRTYMKDSPETERSADFQKALVQKNAWQGILRWMQATHDWTEALPHGADVALVSQRLAACNRIVEQYPETPVADVARRLQAFYRSVVRRVEAADGASKSLRDHLGNLLRGPLMQDVFVLVHKDGRKYYLPKAVNLSDKKVTIVTFYCDFAGRTDTESMRAEAFRSPVAEMAPQVVLVKDKSWELHRLSLDEWDKWLLELAQRVLKDQKTDSFLRYLLLRGILDVAAQGNVFLAETLKGVRSRLEAREIDPAARWMNPLDKRAEKARRQAKEVLLRVSLDELEAAWNEAQKKAASLMVEASRPIHLAGAVLREPSGQWALRARRAVRLDGEGLHVLFSAPNQTRFVWKRVGRMEGKNTNWDDSAESSLCEGLIVFSFRDQTPKPPGQVATSE
;
A
#
# COMPACT_ATOMS: atom_id res chain seq x y z
N MET A 1 -9.90 33.95 -103.55
CA MET A 1 -9.95 32.66 -104.27
C MET A 1 -11.24 32.48 -105.07
N ALA A 2 -12.42 32.53 -104.43
CA ALA A 2 -13.71 32.46 -105.16
C ALA A 2 -13.81 33.49 -106.31
N GLU A 3 -13.29 34.69 -106.11
CA GLU A 3 -13.23 35.73 -107.15
C GLU A 3 -12.25 35.39 -108.27
N ALA A 4 -11.08 34.80 -107.95
CA ALA A 4 -10.11 34.33 -108.94
C ALA A 4 -10.64 33.15 -109.76
N ARG A 5 -11.42 32.23 -109.15
CA ARG A 5 -12.10 31.13 -109.85
C ARG A 5 -13.18 31.65 -110.80
N ARG A 6 -13.97 32.63 -110.37
CA ARG A 6 -14.94 33.33 -111.24
C ARG A 6 -14.27 34.02 -112.43
N VAL A 7 -13.07 34.58 -112.25
CA VAL A 7 -12.29 35.17 -113.34
C VAL A 7 -11.80 34.09 -114.30
N VAL A 8 -11.32 32.95 -113.80
CA VAL A 8 -10.93 31.81 -114.64
C VAL A 8 -12.10 31.25 -115.44
N ASP A 9 -13.26 31.03 -114.80
CA ASP A 9 -14.45 30.44 -115.44
C ASP A 9 -15.10 31.39 -116.47
N ARG A 10 -14.93 32.72 -116.34
CA ARG A 10 -15.49 33.74 -117.25
C ARG A 10 -14.66 34.00 -118.48
N HIS A 11 -13.39 33.58 -118.49
CA HIS A 11 -12.47 33.85 -119.58
C HIS A 11 -11.89 32.56 -120.19
N PRO A 12 -12.73 31.66 -120.72
CA PRO A 12 -12.27 30.43 -121.37
C PRO A 12 -11.41 30.71 -122.61
N GLU A 13 -11.53 31.89 -123.23
CA GLU A 13 -10.77 32.31 -124.42
C GLU A 13 -9.24 32.36 -124.22
N PHE A 14 -8.75 32.40 -122.98
CA PHE A 14 -7.32 32.35 -122.68
C PHE A 14 -6.78 30.94 -122.38
N SER A 15 -7.59 29.89 -122.55
CA SER A 15 -7.25 28.48 -122.22
C SER A 15 -5.94 27.99 -122.81
N ASP A 16 -5.54 28.53 -123.97
CA ASP A 16 -4.37 28.08 -124.72
C ASP A 16 -3.12 28.93 -124.42
N SER A 17 -3.26 30.01 -123.64
CA SER A 17 -2.16 30.87 -123.23
C SER A 17 -1.35 30.21 -122.12
N GLU A 18 -0.07 29.99 -122.34
CA GLU A 18 0.85 29.40 -121.37
C GLU A 18 0.83 30.14 -120.01
N ARG A 19 0.73 31.48 -120.03
CA ARG A 19 0.63 32.29 -118.80
C ARG A 19 -0.70 32.09 -118.06
N TRP A 20 -1.79 31.89 -118.80
CA TRP A 20 -3.11 31.61 -118.23
C TRP A 20 -3.14 30.20 -117.64
N LEU A 21 -2.62 29.20 -118.35
CA LEU A 21 -2.49 27.82 -117.84
C LEU A 21 -1.67 27.76 -116.54
N VAL A 22 -0.58 28.54 -116.43
CA VAL A 22 0.20 28.67 -115.18
C VAL A 22 -0.62 29.34 -114.07
N ALA A 23 -1.42 30.35 -114.37
CA ALA A 23 -2.29 31.03 -113.39
C ALA A 23 -3.43 30.11 -112.90
N VAL A 24 -4.08 29.38 -113.82
CA VAL A 24 -5.12 28.39 -113.51
C VAL A 24 -4.55 27.25 -112.67
N ARG A 25 -3.34 26.76 -113.00
CA ARG A 25 -2.66 25.73 -112.22
C ARG A 25 -2.31 26.22 -110.81
N ARG A 26 -1.79 27.44 -110.67
CA ARG A 26 -1.51 28.06 -109.35
C ARG A 26 -2.78 28.29 -108.55
N LEU A 27 -3.88 28.67 -109.20
CA LEU A 27 -5.18 28.80 -108.54
C LEU A 27 -5.70 27.43 -108.08
N ALA A 28 -5.61 26.40 -108.90
CA ALA A 28 -6.00 25.04 -108.53
C ALA A 28 -5.12 24.47 -107.39
N GLU A 29 -3.82 24.75 -107.41
CA GLU A 29 -2.89 24.41 -106.32
C GLU A 29 -3.25 25.17 -105.03
N ALA A 30 -3.56 26.47 -105.11
CA ALA A 30 -4.00 27.28 -103.97
C ALA A 30 -5.37 26.83 -103.41
N GLU A 31 -6.31 26.48 -104.29
CA GLU A 31 -7.61 25.90 -103.90
C GLU A 31 -7.45 24.55 -103.24
N THR A 32 -6.54 23.71 -103.74
CA THR A 32 -6.22 22.42 -103.10
C THR A 32 -5.58 22.65 -101.73
N GLN A 33 -4.62 23.58 -101.62
CA GLN A 33 -3.98 23.92 -100.34
C GLN A 33 -4.97 24.51 -99.31
N GLU A 34 -5.90 25.35 -99.75
CA GLU A 34 -6.96 25.90 -98.90
C GLU A 34 -7.97 24.84 -98.49
N ASN A 35 -8.41 23.98 -99.42
CA ASN A 35 -9.30 22.87 -99.11
C ASN A 35 -8.65 21.90 -98.11
N ASP A 36 -7.36 21.61 -98.29
CA ASP A 36 -6.57 20.81 -97.34
C ASP A 36 -6.42 21.50 -95.99
N ARG A 37 -6.17 22.82 -95.96
CA ARG A 37 -6.11 23.63 -94.73
C ARG A 37 -7.45 23.57 -93.99
N GLN A 38 -8.55 23.83 -94.69
CA GLN A 38 -9.91 23.80 -94.13
C GLN A 38 -10.29 22.40 -93.65
N ALA A 39 -9.92 21.34 -94.38
CA ALA A 39 -10.14 19.96 -93.97
C ALA A 39 -9.36 19.62 -92.69
N ARG A 40 -8.09 20.01 -92.61
CA ARG A 40 -7.26 19.85 -91.39
C ARG A 40 -7.84 20.64 -90.21
N LEU A 41 -8.26 21.88 -90.45
CA LEU A 41 -8.89 22.72 -89.42
C LEU A 41 -10.18 22.08 -88.91
N ARG A 42 -11.06 21.60 -89.81
CA ARG A 42 -12.28 20.87 -89.42
C ARG A 42 -11.96 19.62 -88.62
N GLY A 43 -11.02 18.79 -89.07
CA GLY A 43 -10.62 17.59 -88.34
C GLY A 43 -10.09 17.89 -86.92
N LEU A 44 -9.27 18.94 -86.76
CA LEU A 44 -8.80 19.38 -85.45
C LEU A 44 -9.93 19.90 -84.56
N LEU A 45 -10.90 20.62 -85.13
CA LEU A 45 -12.06 21.14 -84.40
C LEU A 45 -13.05 20.03 -84.02
N GLU A 46 -13.27 19.03 -84.89
CA GLU A 46 -14.08 17.85 -84.60
C GLU A 46 -13.45 17.00 -83.51
N GLU A 47 -12.13 16.80 -83.54
CA GLU A 47 -11.40 16.10 -82.48
C GLU A 47 -11.47 16.89 -81.16
N ALA A 48 -11.25 18.22 -81.21
CA ALA A 48 -11.37 19.07 -80.04
C ALA A 48 -12.80 19.10 -79.49
N ALA A 49 -13.83 19.14 -80.34
CA ALA A 49 -15.23 19.06 -79.96
C ALA A 49 -15.59 17.69 -79.38
N GLY A 50 -15.01 16.60 -79.89
CA GLY A 50 -15.13 15.25 -79.33
C GLY A 50 -14.54 15.17 -77.92
N LEU A 51 -13.36 15.77 -77.70
CA LEU A 51 -12.79 15.89 -76.36
C LEU A 51 -13.66 16.78 -75.47
N ALA A 52 -14.16 17.91 -75.96
CA ALA A 52 -15.11 18.77 -75.24
C ALA A 52 -16.40 18.02 -74.90
N ALA A 53 -16.83 17.07 -75.73
CA ALA A 53 -17.99 16.26 -75.44
C ALA A 53 -17.80 15.42 -74.17
N GLN A 54 -16.60 14.84 -74.01
CA GLN A 54 -16.22 13.94 -72.91
C GLN A 54 -15.78 14.69 -71.64
N ALA A 55 -15.17 15.88 -71.80
CA ALA A 55 -14.76 16.79 -70.72
C ALA A 55 -13.95 16.13 -69.59
N GLU A 56 -13.13 15.12 -69.88
CA GLU A 56 -12.26 14.51 -68.88
C GLU A 56 -11.13 15.46 -68.48
N ALA A 57 -10.84 15.54 -67.17
CA ALA A 57 -9.82 16.44 -66.65
C ALA A 57 -8.42 16.21 -67.28
N ASP A 58 -8.07 14.95 -67.54
CA ASP A 58 -6.79 14.54 -68.14
C ASP A 58 -6.68 14.91 -69.62
N SER A 59 -7.81 15.18 -70.28
CA SER A 59 -7.86 15.60 -71.69
C SER A 59 -7.55 17.08 -71.89
N SER A 60 -7.39 17.87 -70.82
CA SER A 60 -7.17 19.33 -70.87
C SER A 60 -5.92 19.73 -71.66
N GLN A 61 -4.81 19.00 -71.50
CA GLN A 61 -3.56 19.30 -72.21
C GLN A 61 -3.67 19.00 -73.71
N ARG A 62 -4.32 17.87 -74.05
CA ARG A 62 -4.58 17.48 -75.43
C ARG A 62 -5.52 18.48 -76.12
N PHE A 63 -6.62 18.83 -75.46
CA PHE A 63 -7.56 19.85 -75.95
C PHE A 63 -6.88 21.18 -76.25
N ARG A 64 -6.08 21.71 -75.29
CA ARG A 64 -5.31 22.95 -75.50
C ARG A 64 -4.35 22.86 -76.69
N SER A 65 -3.70 21.72 -76.88
CA SER A 65 -2.79 21.52 -78.01
C SER A 65 -3.51 21.50 -79.36
N LEU A 66 -4.68 20.87 -79.44
CA LEU A 66 -5.52 20.83 -80.64
C LEU A 66 -5.99 22.23 -81.01
N LEU A 67 -6.49 22.99 -80.03
CA LEU A 67 -6.91 24.38 -80.27
C LEU A 67 -5.76 25.30 -80.65
N THR A 68 -4.57 25.10 -80.07
CA THR A 68 -3.37 25.85 -80.46
C THR A 68 -3.00 25.57 -81.92
N ARG A 69 -3.12 24.32 -82.38
CA ARG A 69 -2.90 23.95 -83.79
C ARG A 69 -4.01 24.52 -84.70
N ALA A 70 -5.27 24.43 -84.28
CA ALA A 70 -6.41 24.97 -85.02
C ALA A 70 -6.28 26.50 -85.20
N ARG A 71 -5.89 27.24 -84.16
CA ARG A 71 -5.63 28.69 -84.22
C ARG A 71 -4.55 29.09 -85.22
N LYS A 72 -3.51 28.27 -85.38
CA LYS A 72 -2.45 28.52 -86.39
C LYS A 72 -2.94 28.34 -87.82
N LEU A 73 -3.98 27.53 -88.01
CA LEU A 73 -4.57 27.27 -89.32
C LEU A 73 -5.73 28.20 -89.65
N ALA A 74 -6.38 28.84 -88.67
CA ALA A 74 -7.55 29.68 -88.89
C ALA A 74 -7.21 31.06 -89.46
N GLU A 75 -7.78 31.40 -90.62
CA GLU A 75 -7.53 32.65 -91.32
C GLU A 75 -8.74 33.58 -91.29
N THR A 76 -9.96 33.03 -91.43
CA THR A 76 -11.20 33.82 -91.50
C THR A 76 -11.81 34.12 -90.13
N SER A 77 -12.68 35.13 -90.06
CA SER A 77 -13.42 35.48 -88.83
C SER A 77 -14.33 34.35 -88.35
N ASP A 78 -14.99 33.65 -89.28
CA ASP A 78 -15.90 32.54 -88.97
C ASP A 78 -15.16 31.33 -88.39
N GLU A 79 -13.96 31.03 -88.90
CA GLU A 79 -13.11 29.97 -88.36
C GLU A 79 -12.65 30.26 -86.93
N LYS A 80 -12.29 31.53 -86.65
CA LYS A 80 -11.93 31.99 -85.30
C LYS A 80 -13.12 31.92 -84.35
N LEU A 81 -14.32 32.27 -84.81
CA LEU A 81 -15.58 32.12 -84.06
C LEU A 81 -15.85 30.65 -83.70
N ARG A 82 -15.68 29.71 -84.64
CA ARG A 82 -15.84 28.27 -84.35
C ARG A 82 -14.85 27.76 -83.31
N ILE A 83 -13.59 28.19 -83.36
CA ILE A 83 -12.61 27.87 -82.32
C ILE A 83 -13.09 28.39 -80.95
N ALA A 84 -13.59 29.63 -80.89
CA ALA A 84 -14.09 30.23 -79.66
C ALA A 84 -15.34 29.50 -79.11
N ASP A 85 -16.23 29.02 -79.99
CA ASP A 85 -17.40 28.23 -79.58
C ASP A 85 -17.00 26.89 -78.95
N VAL A 86 -16.03 26.17 -79.55
CA VAL A 86 -15.52 24.91 -78.97
C VAL A 86 -14.82 25.17 -77.63
N GLU A 87 -14.06 26.26 -77.52
CA GLU A 87 -13.45 26.69 -76.25
C GLU A 87 -14.49 26.99 -75.18
N LYS A 88 -15.56 27.71 -75.54
CA LYS A 88 -16.66 28.03 -74.64
C LYS A 88 -17.36 26.76 -74.16
N GLN A 89 -17.71 25.85 -75.07
CA GLN A 89 -18.36 24.57 -74.72
C GLN A 89 -17.49 23.72 -73.79
N TRP A 90 -16.19 23.66 -74.04
CA TRP A 90 -15.24 22.98 -73.14
C TRP A 90 -15.20 23.66 -71.77
N ALA A 91 -15.08 24.98 -71.73
CA ALA A 91 -15.03 25.73 -70.48
C ALA A 91 -16.29 25.56 -69.63
N GLU A 92 -17.48 25.61 -70.25
CA GLU A 92 -18.77 25.36 -69.59
C GLU A 92 -18.85 23.94 -69.03
N LYS A 93 -18.46 22.93 -69.82
CA LYS A 93 -18.46 21.54 -69.34
C LYS A 93 -17.43 21.28 -68.25
N LEU A 94 -16.23 21.85 -68.36
CA LEU A 94 -15.22 21.75 -67.32
C LEU A 94 -15.68 22.44 -66.04
N ALA A 95 -16.31 23.61 -66.14
CA ALA A 95 -16.90 24.31 -64.99
C ALA A 95 -18.00 23.46 -64.33
N ASN A 96 -18.89 22.85 -65.11
CA ASN A 96 -19.92 21.95 -64.58
C ASN A 96 -19.33 20.70 -63.92
N LEU A 97 -18.31 20.07 -64.52
CA LEU A 97 -17.62 18.93 -63.92
C LEU A 97 -16.93 19.31 -62.61
N MET A 98 -16.25 20.45 -62.58
CA MET A 98 -15.61 20.96 -61.37
C MET A 98 -16.63 21.32 -60.30
N ALA A 99 -17.78 21.90 -60.66
CA ALA A 99 -18.88 22.16 -59.75
C ALA A 99 -19.46 20.86 -59.15
N THR A 100 -19.67 19.82 -59.96
CA THR A 100 -20.12 18.50 -59.48
C THR A 100 -19.09 17.85 -58.54
N ARG A 101 -17.81 17.90 -58.90
CA ARG A 101 -16.72 17.39 -58.05
C ARG A 101 -16.61 18.17 -56.74
N GLN A 102 -16.73 19.50 -56.79
CA GLN A 102 -16.75 20.37 -55.61
C GLN A 102 -17.95 20.04 -54.71
N ALA A 103 -19.15 19.90 -55.28
CA ALA A 103 -20.35 19.54 -54.53
C ALA A 103 -20.20 18.19 -53.85
N LYS A 104 -19.68 17.17 -54.56
CA LYS A 104 -19.45 15.86 -53.95
C LYS A 104 -18.38 15.90 -52.87
N PHE A 105 -17.32 16.69 -53.06
CA PHE A 105 -16.31 16.89 -52.04
C PHE A 105 -16.89 17.56 -50.79
N GLN A 106 -17.74 18.59 -50.94
CA GLN A 106 -18.40 19.23 -49.81
C GLN A 106 -19.33 18.26 -49.06
N GLU A 107 -20.11 17.44 -49.76
CA GLU A 107 -20.98 16.42 -49.15
C GLU A 107 -20.19 15.44 -48.27
N VAL A 108 -19.09 14.89 -48.80
CA VAL A 108 -18.26 13.93 -48.04
C VAL A 108 -17.50 14.64 -46.91
N LEU A 109 -17.08 15.89 -47.10
CA LEU A 109 -16.44 16.70 -46.07
C LEU A 109 -17.40 17.01 -44.91
N GLU A 110 -18.63 17.40 -45.19
CA GLU A 110 -19.67 17.63 -44.18
C GLU A 110 -19.94 16.35 -43.38
N ALA A 111 -20.09 15.21 -44.06
CA ALA A 111 -20.27 13.92 -43.39
C ALA A 111 -19.08 13.58 -42.45
N ALA A 112 -17.84 13.82 -42.88
CA ALA A 112 -16.65 13.62 -42.04
C ALA A 112 -16.63 14.58 -40.84
N ILE A 113 -16.98 15.86 -41.04
CA ILE A 113 -17.08 16.85 -39.96
C ILE A 113 -18.15 16.43 -38.95
N ASP A 114 -19.29 15.91 -39.39
CA ASP A 114 -20.35 15.41 -38.51
C ASP A 114 -19.89 14.22 -37.67
N GLN A 115 -19.12 13.28 -38.24
CA GLN A 115 -18.52 12.19 -37.46
C GLN A 115 -17.54 12.72 -36.40
N LEU A 116 -16.68 13.68 -36.77
CA LEU A 116 -15.74 14.30 -35.82
C LEU A 116 -16.48 15.07 -34.72
N ASN A 117 -17.56 15.78 -35.04
CA ASN A 117 -18.41 16.46 -34.07
C ASN A 117 -19.10 15.48 -33.13
N ALA A 118 -19.56 14.34 -33.64
CA ALA A 118 -20.21 13.31 -32.82
C ALA A 118 -19.21 12.68 -31.84
N LEU A 119 -17.97 12.41 -32.27
CA LEU A 119 -16.89 11.92 -31.40
C LEU A 119 -16.50 12.96 -30.33
N ASP A 120 -16.37 14.23 -30.71
CA ASP A 120 -16.10 15.33 -29.78
C ASP A 120 -17.21 15.46 -28.72
N GLN A 121 -18.48 15.36 -29.13
CA GLN A 121 -19.60 15.33 -28.19
C GLN A 121 -19.59 14.08 -27.27
N ALA A 122 -19.19 12.92 -27.79
CA ALA A 122 -19.06 11.70 -26.99
C ALA A 122 -17.96 11.86 -25.92
N LEU A 123 -16.81 12.45 -26.28
CA LEU A 123 -15.73 12.80 -25.35
C LEU A 123 -16.21 13.75 -24.26
N GLN A 124 -16.95 14.80 -24.61
CA GLN A 124 -17.49 15.77 -23.65
C GLN A 124 -18.55 15.18 -22.71
N ARG A 125 -19.30 14.17 -23.17
CA ARG A 125 -20.32 13.46 -22.39
C ARG A 125 -19.79 12.26 -21.62
N ASP A 126 -18.48 12.03 -21.67
CA ASP A 126 -17.83 10.93 -20.97
C ASP A 126 -18.38 9.54 -21.38
N ALA A 127 -18.66 9.35 -22.68
CA ALA A 127 -19.21 8.10 -23.21
C ALA A 127 -18.33 6.86 -22.95
N ASP A 128 -18.87 5.68 -23.24
CA ASP A 128 -18.11 4.43 -23.14
C ASP A 128 -16.93 4.42 -24.14
N LEU A 129 -15.79 3.88 -23.71
CA LEU A 129 -14.57 3.90 -24.50
C LEU A 129 -14.70 3.07 -25.80
N ALA A 130 -15.42 1.95 -25.76
CA ALA A 130 -15.61 1.11 -26.95
C ALA A 130 -16.43 1.84 -28.03
N ASP A 131 -17.43 2.63 -27.62
CA ASP A 131 -18.21 3.47 -28.53
C ASP A 131 -17.34 4.55 -29.15
N MET A 132 -16.47 5.20 -28.37
CA MET A 132 -15.52 6.20 -28.89
C MET A 132 -14.53 5.61 -29.89
N GLU A 133 -13.97 4.43 -29.61
CA GLU A 133 -13.08 3.74 -30.54
C GLU A 133 -13.79 3.41 -31.86
N GLN A 134 -15.05 2.95 -31.81
CA GLN A 134 -15.84 2.72 -33.01
C GLN A 134 -16.12 4.03 -33.79
N MET A 135 -16.41 5.13 -33.10
CA MET A 135 -16.61 6.45 -33.74
C MET A 135 -15.32 6.97 -34.38
N LEU A 136 -14.17 6.72 -33.75
CA LEU A 136 -12.85 7.06 -34.29
C LEU A 136 -12.59 6.32 -35.62
N ASP A 137 -12.85 5.01 -35.67
CA ASP A 137 -12.70 4.22 -36.90
C ASP A 137 -13.58 4.75 -38.05
N ARG A 138 -14.83 5.14 -37.74
CA ARG A 138 -15.75 5.74 -38.73
C ARG A 138 -15.25 7.10 -39.20
N ALA A 139 -14.75 7.94 -38.30
CA ALA A 139 -14.17 9.24 -38.65
C ALA A 139 -12.92 9.08 -39.54
N GLN A 140 -12.09 8.07 -39.28
CA GLN A 140 -10.92 7.76 -40.10
C GLN A 140 -11.32 7.34 -41.52
N GLN A 141 -12.32 6.46 -41.64
CA GLN A 141 -12.86 6.03 -42.94
C GLN A 141 -13.44 7.21 -43.73
N ALA A 142 -14.24 8.06 -43.09
CA ALA A 142 -14.81 9.25 -43.72
C ALA A 142 -13.71 10.21 -44.19
N LEU A 143 -12.65 10.42 -43.39
CA LEU A 143 -11.53 11.27 -43.77
C LEU A 143 -10.77 10.73 -45.00
N ALA A 144 -10.59 9.40 -45.11
CA ALA A 144 -9.98 8.78 -46.28
C ALA A 144 -10.81 9.03 -47.56
N GLU A 145 -12.14 9.03 -47.47
CA GLU A 145 -13.03 9.39 -48.58
C GLU A 145 -12.91 10.86 -48.98
N VAL A 146 -12.81 11.78 -48.01
CA VAL A 146 -12.58 13.21 -48.25
C VAL A 146 -11.24 13.43 -48.96
N GLU A 147 -10.18 12.75 -48.52
CA GLU A 147 -8.86 12.83 -49.13
C GLU A 147 -8.87 12.37 -50.59
N LEU A 148 -9.55 11.26 -50.88
CA LEU A 148 -9.73 10.77 -52.24
C LEU A 148 -10.51 11.77 -53.10
N ALA A 149 -11.60 12.35 -52.58
CA ALA A 149 -12.40 13.35 -53.27
C ALA A 149 -11.60 14.64 -53.55
N ALA A 150 -10.78 15.09 -52.59
CA ALA A 150 -9.96 16.29 -52.71
C ALA A 150 -8.90 16.20 -53.82
N THR A 151 -8.42 15.00 -54.17
CA THR A 151 -7.47 14.83 -55.31
C THR A 151 -8.04 15.31 -56.65
N ARG A 152 -9.38 15.35 -56.75
CA ARG A 152 -10.12 15.72 -57.97
C ARG A 152 -10.56 17.18 -57.99
N VAL A 153 -10.25 17.91 -56.92
CA VAL A 153 -10.67 19.29 -56.65
C VAL A 153 -9.46 20.20 -56.57
N GLY A 154 -9.66 21.51 -56.75
CA GLY A 154 -8.61 22.53 -56.69
C GLY A 154 -7.87 22.61 -55.35
N PRO A 155 -6.83 23.45 -55.26
CA PRO A 155 -5.95 23.54 -54.09
C PRO A 155 -6.66 23.90 -52.78
N ASP A 156 -7.79 24.61 -52.84
CA ASP A 156 -8.59 25.00 -51.66
C ASP A 156 -9.14 23.80 -50.89
N ALA A 157 -9.42 22.67 -51.55
CA ALA A 157 -9.85 21.44 -50.87
C ALA A 157 -8.76 20.90 -49.93
N ARG A 158 -7.48 21.14 -50.24
CA ARG A 158 -6.37 20.62 -49.43
C ARG A 158 -6.30 21.26 -48.05
N SER A 159 -6.63 22.55 -47.94
CA SER A 159 -6.63 23.24 -46.63
C SER A 159 -7.76 22.73 -45.74
N GLN A 160 -8.94 22.47 -46.31
CA GLN A 160 -10.09 21.90 -45.58
C GLN A 160 -9.81 20.47 -45.11
N VAL A 161 -9.24 19.62 -45.97
CA VAL A 161 -8.78 18.27 -45.61
C VAL A 161 -7.77 18.34 -44.46
N GLN A 162 -6.79 19.25 -44.56
CA GLN A 162 -5.75 19.38 -43.54
C GLN A 162 -6.35 19.79 -42.18
N LEU A 163 -7.34 20.69 -42.16
CA LEU A 163 -8.03 21.07 -40.93
C LEU A 163 -8.79 19.88 -40.31
N ALA A 164 -9.55 19.13 -41.12
CA ALA A 164 -10.26 17.94 -40.66
C ALA A 164 -9.30 16.87 -40.13
N ARG A 165 -8.17 16.67 -40.81
CA ARG A 165 -7.10 15.74 -40.39
C ARG A 165 -6.46 16.15 -39.07
N THR A 166 -6.12 17.43 -38.90
CA THR A 166 -5.58 17.93 -37.62
C THR A 166 -6.59 17.72 -36.49
N ARG A 167 -7.87 17.99 -36.73
CA ARG A 167 -8.92 17.75 -35.73
C ARG A 167 -9.06 16.27 -35.38
N TYR A 168 -9.07 15.38 -36.39
CA TYR A 168 -9.07 13.93 -36.17
C TYR A 168 -7.88 13.50 -35.29
N GLN A 169 -6.66 13.96 -35.60
CA GLN A 169 -5.46 13.64 -34.83
C GLN A 169 -5.56 14.11 -33.37
N THR A 170 -6.15 15.28 -33.12
CA THR A 170 -6.41 15.75 -31.75
C THR A 170 -7.41 14.84 -31.04
N LEU A 171 -8.51 14.47 -31.67
CA LEU A 171 -9.52 13.58 -31.07
C LEU A 171 -8.98 12.16 -30.83
N ASP A 172 -8.20 11.61 -31.77
CA ASP A 172 -7.49 10.33 -31.63
C ASP A 172 -6.55 10.35 -30.42
N GLN A 173 -5.75 11.41 -30.25
CA GLN A 173 -4.90 11.58 -29.08
C GLN A 173 -5.71 11.61 -27.77
N LEU A 174 -6.84 12.32 -27.75
CA LEU A 174 -7.71 12.38 -26.57
C LEU A 174 -8.32 11.01 -26.22
N VAL A 175 -8.81 10.26 -27.22
CA VAL A 175 -9.31 8.88 -27.03
C VAL A 175 -8.20 7.96 -26.55
N PHE A 176 -7.00 8.07 -27.14
CA PHE A 176 -5.82 7.32 -26.71
C PHE A 176 -5.46 7.59 -25.24
N HIS A 177 -5.42 8.87 -24.84
CA HIS A 177 -5.16 9.25 -23.45
C HIS A 177 -6.21 8.70 -22.50
N ARG A 178 -7.49 8.79 -22.87
CA ARG A 178 -8.61 8.23 -22.10
C ARG A 178 -8.50 6.71 -21.92
N ARG A 179 -8.17 5.97 -22.99
CA ARG A 179 -7.91 4.53 -22.91
C ARG A 179 -6.78 4.21 -21.95
N ARG A 180 -5.65 4.91 -22.10
CA ARG A 180 -4.48 4.70 -21.26
C ARG A 180 -4.79 4.99 -19.79
N ASP A 181 -5.56 6.03 -19.52
CA ASP A 181 -6.03 6.37 -18.18
C ASP A 181 -6.91 5.28 -17.58
N GLN A 182 -7.85 4.73 -18.36
CA GLN A 182 -8.69 3.61 -17.93
C GLN A 182 -7.86 2.34 -17.67
N GLU A 183 -6.94 1.98 -18.57
CA GLU A 183 -6.05 0.83 -18.41
C GLU A 183 -5.18 0.92 -17.16
N LEU A 184 -4.60 2.10 -16.90
CA LEU A 184 -3.81 2.36 -15.71
C LEU A 184 -4.67 2.30 -14.45
N ALA A 185 -5.87 2.91 -14.45
CA ALA A 185 -6.80 2.84 -13.32
C ALA A 185 -7.21 1.38 -13.01
N GLU A 186 -7.52 0.58 -14.03
CA GLU A 186 -7.79 -0.85 -13.85
C GLU A 186 -6.56 -1.63 -13.36
N ALA A 187 -5.36 -1.30 -13.84
CA ALA A 187 -4.12 -1.94 -13.41
C ALA A 187 -3.83 -1.65 -11.93
N ILE A 188 -4.05 -0.41 -11.48
CA ILE A 188 -3.97 0.01 -10.07
C ILE A 188 -4.92 -0.84 -9.23
N GLY A 189 -6.17 -0.99 -9.68
CA GLY A 189 -7.18 -1.80 -9.00
C GLY A 189 -6.89 -3.31 -8.94
N ARG A 190 -6.20 -3.86 -9.94
CA ARG A 190 -5.85 -5.29 -10.02
C ARG A 190 -4.55 -5.66 -9.30
N GLY A 191 -3.78 -4.68 -8.82
CA GLY A 191 -2.42 -4.86 -8.29
C GLY A 191 -2.32 -5.70 -7.01
N PHE A 192 -3.43 -5.98 -6.31
CA PHE A 192 -3.38 -6.56 -4.97
C PHE A 192 -4.04 -7.95 -4.87
N PRO A 193 -3.24 -9.04 -4.80
CA PRO A 193 -3.70 -10.33 -4.32
C PRO A 193 -3.84 -10.35 -2.78
N LEU A 194 -4.81 -11.14 -2.32
CA LEU A 194 -5.32 -11.17 -0.94
C LEU A 194 -4.55 -12.02 0.07
N ALA A 195 -3.43 -12.60 -0.32
CA ALA A 195 -2.68 -13.45 0.60
C ALA A 195 -2.00 -12.57 1.66
N ALA A 196 -2.57 -12.56 2.87
CA ALA A 196 -1.90 -12.08 4.07
C ALA A 196 -0.52 -12.76 4.18
N ALA A 197 0.52 -11.99 4.53
CA ALA A 197 1.89 -12.47 4.72
C ALA A 197 2.59 -13.08 3.49
N SER A 198 2.14 -12.78 2.25
CA SER A 198 2.88 -13.21 1.06
C SER A 198 4.28 -12.56 0.99
N PRO A 199 5.36 -13.31 0.71
CA PRO A 199 6.68 -12.75 0.40
C PRO A 199 6.66 -11.74 -0.76
N GLU A 200 5.62 -11.79 -1.60
CA GLU A 200 5.44 -10.87 -2.73
C GLU A 200 4.90 -9.49 -2.32
N ALA A 201 4.52 -9.29 -1.06
CA ALA A 201 3.89 -8.05 -0.58
C ALA A 201 4.69 -6.78 -0.94
N ASP A 202 6.02 -6.82 -0.78
CA ASP A 202 6.89 -5.70 -1.15
C ASP A 202 6.87 -5.41 -2.66
N ARG A 203 6.88 -6.47 -3.48
CA ARG A 203 6.85 -6.37 -4.94
C ARG A 203 5.54 -5.75 -5.40
N LEU A 204 4.42 -6.17 -4.80
CA LEU A 204 3.09 -5.67 -5.11
C LEU A 204 2.96 -4.20 -4.73
N LEU A 205 3.49 -3.80 -3.57
CA LEU A 205 3.49 -2.40 -3.17
C LEU A 205 4.36 -1.53 -4.08
N ALA A 206 5.54 -2.02 -4.47
CA ALA A 206 6.40 -1.34 -5.43
C ALA A 206 5.74 -1.22 -6.82
N GLN A 207 5.00 -2.25 -7.25
CA GLN A 207 4.20 -2.21 -8.47
C GLN A 207 3.07 -1.19 -8.38
N HIS A 208 2.34 -1.14 -7.26
CA HIS A 208 1.29 -0.15 -7.03
C HIS A 208 1.85 1.27 -7.07
N GLU A 209 2.93 1.54 -6.33
CA GLU A 209 3.61 2.84 -6.38
C GLU A 209 4.01 3.20 -7.81
N LYS A 210 4.60 2.26 -8.56
CA LYS A 210 5.00 2.49 -9.94
C LYS A 210 3.79 2.90 -10.79
N LEU A 211 2.65 2.20 -10.65
CA LEU A 211 1.43 2.51 -11.40
C LEU A 211 0.88 3.88 -11.05
N LEU A 212 0.81 4.25 -9.75
CA LEU A 212 0.39 5.58 -9.30
C LEU A 212 1.28 6.68 -9.90
N ARG A 213 2.61 6.50 -9.86
CA ARG A 213 3.57 7.45 -10.43
C ARG A 213 3.49 7.54 -11.95
N THR A 214 3.25 6.43 -12.63
CA THR A 214 3.04 6.41 -14.09
C THR A 214 1.79 7.19 -14.46
N TYR A 215 0.67 6.97 -13.77
CA TYR A 215 -0.56 7.75 -14.00
C TYR A 215 -0.33 9.24 -13.78
N MET A 216 0.29 9.61 -12.65
CA MET A 216 0.60 11.01 -12.36
C MET A 216 1.50 11.69 -13.39
N LYS A 217 2.41 10.94 -14.01
CA LYS A 217 3.29 11.44 -15.07
C LYS A 217 2.52 11.64 -16.38
N ASP A 218 1.62 10.72 -16.70
CA ASP A 218 0.87 10.71 -17.95
C ASP A 218 -0.29 11.72 -17.92
N SER A 219 -0.86 11.98 -16.73
CA SER A 219 -2.06 12.81 -16.53
C SER A 219 -1.93 13.75 -15.29
N PRO A 220 -0.94 14.68 -15.25
CA PRO A 220 -0.57 15.43 -14.05
C PRO A 220 -1.62 16.44 -13.57
N GLU A 221 -2.48 16.93 -14.45
CA GLU A 221 -3.46 18.00 -14.14
C GLU A 221 -4.80 17.46 -13.61
N THR A 222 -4.95 16.15 -13.46
CA THR A 222 -6.20 15.53 -12.99
C THR A 222 -6.33 15.55 -11.46
N GLU A 223 -7.55 15.64 -10.95
CA GLU A 223 -7.83 15.51 -9.50
C GLU A 223 -7.33 14.16 -8.94
N ARG A 224 -7.43 13.10 -9.75
CA ARG A 224 -6.93 11.76 -9.44
C ARG A 224 -5.43 11.75 -9.19
N SER A 225 -4.64 12.48 -9.99
CA SER A 225 -3.20 12.61 -9.76
C SER A 225 -2.86 13.31 -8.44
N ALA A 226 -3.64 14.31 -8.04
CA ALA A 226 -3.49 14.94 -6.73
C ALA A 226 -3.82 13.97 -5.59
N ASP A 227 -4.84 13.14 -5.74
CA ASP A 227 -5.20 12.10 -4.79
C ASP A 227 -4.16 10.97 -4.69
N PHE A 228 -3.61 10.51 -5.82
CA PHE A 228 -2.50 9.55 -5.84
C PHE A 228 -1.26 10.08 -5.13
N GLN A 229 -0.97 11.38 -5.28
CA GLN A 229 0.12 12.02 -4.55
C GLN A 229 -0.14 11.99 -3.03
N LYS A 230 -1.39 12.22 -2.57
CA LYS A 230 -1.75 12.10 -1.15
C LYS A 230 -1.62 10.66 -0.67
N ALA A 231 -2.07 9.68 -1.46
CA ALA A 231 -1.96 8.27 -1.12
C ALA A 231 -0.49 7.83 -0.96
N LEU A 232 0.40 8.27 -1.87
CA LEU A 232 1.83 7.93 -1.83
C LEU A 232 2.56 8.41 -0.56
N VAL A 233 2.05 9.41 0.16
CA VAL A 233 2.61 9.82 1.47
C VAL A 233 2.54 8.67 2.49
N GLN A 234 1.59 7.75 2.34
CA GLN A 234 1.35 6.63 3.26
C GLN A 234 2.20 5.38 2.96
N LYS A 235 3.04 5.43 1.91
CA LYS A 235 3.80 4.27 1.42
C LYS A 235 4.58 3.54 2.51
N ASN A 236 5.34 4.27 3.33
CA ASN A 236 6.15 3.66 4.38
C ASN A 236 5.28 3.02 5.47
N ALA A 237 4.14 3.63 5.80
CA ALA A 237 3.20 3.05 6.75
C ALA A 237 2.57 1.75 6.22
N TRP A 238 2.26 1.67 4.92
CA TRP A 238 1.82 0.43 4.25
C TRP A 238 2.89 -0.66 4.33
N GLN A 239 4.15 -0.33 4.08
CA GLN A 239 5.27 -1.26 4.25
C GLN A 239 5.34 -1.79 5.69
N GLY A 240 5.23 -0.91 6.68
CA GLY A 240 5.20 -1.29 8.09
C GLY A 240 4.10 -2.30 8.43
N ILE A 241 2.89 -2.14 7.89
CA ILE A 241 1.78 -3.09 8.09
C ILE A 241 2.08 -4.43 7.45
N LEU A 242 2.58 -4.45 6.20
CA LEU A 242 2.90 -5.70 5.51
C LEU A 242 4.02 -6.46 6.22
N ARG A 243 5.05 -5.75 6.71
CA ARG A 243 6.12 -6.33 7.54
C ARG A 243 5.59 -6.86 8.87
N TRP A 244 4.66 -6.15 9.49
CA TRP A 244 4.01 -6.60 10.71
C TRP A 244 3.23 -7.88 10.47
N MET A 245 2.35 -7.91 9.45
CA MET A 245 1.58 -9.09 9.06
C MET A 245 2.49 -10.30 8.79
N GLN A 246 3.61 -10.10 8.11
CA GLN A 246 4.58 -11.16 7.86
C GLN A 246 5.24 -11.63 9.16
N ALA A 247 5.61 -10.71 10.05
CA ALA A 247 6.25 -11.05 11.31
C ALA A 247 5.31 -11.80 12.26
N THR A 248 4.02 -11.43 12.30
CA THR A 248 3.05 -11.94 13.28
C THR A 248 2.16 -13.07 12.78
N HIS A 249 2.32 -13.50 11.53
CA HIS A 249 1.46 -14.52 10.91
C HIS A 249 1.34 -15.81 11.75
N ASP A 250 2.47 -16.27 12.27
CA ASP A 250 2.56 -17.52 13.04
C ASP A 250 2.56 -17.29 14.56
N TRP A 251 2.22 -16.07 15.01
CA TRP A 251 2.18 -15.77 16.43
C TRP A 251 0.80 -16.14 16.98
N THR A 252 0.66 -17.36 17.48
CA THR A 252 -0.57 -17.84 18.13
C THR A 252 -0.68 -17.41 19.59
N GLU A 253 0.45 -17.37 20.29
CA GLU A 253 0.55 -17.11 21.73
C GLU A 253 1.58 -16.02 22.03
N ALA A 254 1.36 -15.27 23.12
CA ALA A 254 2.28 -14.23 23.58
C ALA A 254 3.68 -14.79 23.79
N LEU A 255 3.73 -15.96 24.43
CA LEU A 255 4.92 -16.76 24.67
C LEU A 255 4.56 -18.23 24.43
N PRO A 256 5.01 -18.85 23.34
CA PRO A 256 4.71 -20.24 23.03
C PRO A 256 5.16 -21.18 24.14
N HIS A 257 4.41 -22.27 24.36
CA HIS A 257 4.85 -23.32 25.28
C HIS A 257 6.24 -23.85 24.90
N GLY A 258 7.16 -23.90 25.87
CA GLY A 258 8.54 -24.33 25.63
C GLY A 258 9.37 -23.32 24.83
N ALA A 259 8.91 -22.06 24.70
CA ALA A 259 9.68 -21.03 24.02
C ALA A 259 11.08 -20.88 24.64
N ASP A 260 12.08 -20.92 23.77
CA ASP A 260 13.46 -20.60 24.13
C ASP A 260 13.73 -19.09 23.98
N VAL A 261 14.88 -18.67 24.50
CA VAL A 261 15.30 -17.27 24.42
C VAL A 261 15.55 -16.82 22.98
N ALA A 262 15.94 -17.74 22.08
CA ALA A 262 16.23 -17.43 20.69
C ALA A 262 14.96 -16.99 19.93
N LEU A 263 13.85 -17.70 20.11
CA LEU A 263 12.55 -17.35 19.54
C LEU A 263 12.04 -16.00 20.07
N VAL A 264 12.13 -15.78 21.38
CA VAL A 264 11.71 -14.51 22.00
C VAL A 264 12.56 -13.35 21.47
N SER A 265 13.88 -13.54 21.35
CA SER A 265 14.80 -12.57 20.78
C SER A 265 14.52 -12.29 19.31
N GLN A 266 14.13 -13.30 18.52
CA GLN A 266 13.69 -13.13 17.13
C GLN A 266 12.43 -12.26 17.04
N ARG A 267 11.41 -12.53 17.87
CA ARG A 267 10.18 -11.73 17.93
C ARG A 267 10.45 -10.31 18.41
N LEU A 268 11.32 -10.14 19.41
CA LEU A 268 11.79 -8.83 19.86
C LEU A 268 12.49 -8.05 18.74
N ALA A 269 13.37 -8.69 17.98
CA ALA A 269 14.04 -8.08 16.84
C ALA A 269 13.04 -7.66 15.74
N ALA A 270 11.99 -8.44 15.50
CA ALA A 270 10.91 -8.06 14.59
C ALA A 270 10.17 -6.81 15.08
N CYS A 271 9.85 -6.73 16.37
CA CYS A 271 9.23 -5.54 16.97
C CYS A 271 10.16 -4.31 16.87
N ASN A 272 11.45 -4.46 17.17
CA ASN A 272 12.44 -3.38 17.04
C ASN A 272 12.45 -2.82 15.60
N ARG A 273 12.52 -3.69 14.59
CA ARG A 273 12.50 -3.27 13.19
C ARG A 273 11.27 -2.44 12.84
N ILE A 274 10.10 -2.83 13.32
CA ILE A 274 8.85 -2.08 13.04
C ILE A 274 8.88 -0.71 13.70
N VAL A 275 9.29 -0.64 14.97
CA VAL A 275 9.34 0.61 15.74
C VAL A 275 10.39 1.58 15.19
N GLU A 276 11.53 1.07 14.73
CA GLU A 276 12.64 1.89 14.23
C GLU A 276 12.46 2.30 12.78
N GLN A 277 12.01 1.40 11.90
CA GLN A 277 11.93 1.66 10.46
C GLN A 277 10.59 2.25 10.02
N TYR A 278 9.50 2.01 10.77
CA TYR A 278 8.15 2.44 10.42
C TYR A 278 7.40 3.07 11.62
N PRO A 279 7.97 4.05 12.33
CA PRO A 279 7.38 4.59 13.56
C PRO A 279 5.98 5.21 13.40
N GLU A 280 5.62 5.61 12.18
CA GLU A 280 4.35 6.23 11.81
C GLU A 280 3.21 5.24 11.55
N THR A 281 3.51 3.95 11.38
CA THR A 281 2.49 2.93 11.09
C THR A 281 1.59 2.69 12.31
N PRO A 282 0.27 2.45 12.15
CA PRO A 282 -0.63 2.24 13.29
C PRO A 282 -0.27 1.00 14.13
N VAL A 283 0.45 0.03 13.56
CA VAL A 283 0.91 -1.16 14.29
C VAL A 283 2.15 -0.91 15.16
N ALA A 284 2.80 0.26 15.05
CA ALA A 284 3.98 0.59 15.86
C ALA A 284 3.67 0.66 17.36
N ASP A 285 2.46 1.07 17.74
CA ASP A 285 2.04 1.14 19.15
C ASP A 285 1.89 -0.26 19.77
N VAL A 286 1.37 -1.22 19.01
CA VAL A 286 1.31 -2.64 19.40
C VAL A 286 2.73 -3.21 19.48
N ALA A 287 3.56 -2.94 18.46
CA ALA A 287 4.95 -3.39 18.42
C ALA A 287 5.78 -2.86 19.61
N ARG A 288 5.58 -1.60 20.04
CA ARG A 288 6.27 -1.03 21.23
C ARG A 288 5.86 -1.73 22.53
N ARG A 289 4.57 -2.06 22.68
CA ARG A 289 4.09 -2.81 23.85
C ARG A 289 4.65 -4.24 23.88
N LEU A 290 4.66 -4.93 22.74
CA LEU A 290 5.27 -6.25 22.63
C LEU A 290 6.79 -6.22 22.80
N GLN A 291 7.46 -5.19 22.28
CA GLN A 291 8.88 -4.97 22.52
C GLN A 291 9.19 -4.85 24.02
N ALA A 292 8.41 -4.07 24.77
CA ALA A 292 8.57 -3.95 26.22
C ALA A 292 8.34 -5.29 26.94
N PHE A 293 7.30 -6.03 26.54
CA PHE A 293 7.02 -7.37 27.05
C PHE A 293 8.19 -8.33 26.78
N TYR A 294 8.60 -8.49 25.53
CA TYR A 294 9.69 -9.41 25.16
C TYR A 294 11.03 -9.02 25.77
N ARG A 295 11.35 -7.73 25.93
CA ARG A 295 12.53 -7.30 26.70
C ARG A 295 12.49 -7.78 28.15
N SER A 296 11.33 -7.72 28.80
CA SER A 296 11.17 -8.23 30.17
C SER A 296 11.33 -9.76 30.24
N VAL A 297 10.88 -10.48 29.20
CA VAL A 297 11.04 -11.94 29.11
C VAL A 297 12.50 -12.34 28.87
N VAL A 298 13.21 -11.67 27.95
CA VAL A 298 14.65 -11.94 27.68
C VAL A 298 15.49 -11.73 28.95
N ARG A 299 15.19 -10.68 29.72
CA ARG A 299 15.86 -10.39 31.01
C ARG A 299 15.73 -11.52 32.05
N ARG A 300 14.78 -12.46 31.88
CA ARG A 300 14.65 -13.64 32.74
C ARG A 300 15.93 -14.47 32.73
N VAL A 301 16.57 -14.61 31.57
CA VAL A 301 17.74 -15.49 31.37
C VAL A 301 19.00 -14.75 30.91
N GLU A 302 18.87 -13.58 30.30
CA GLU A 302 20.00 -12.79 29.80
C GLU A 302 20.17 -11.48 30.59
N ALA A 303 21.41 -11.02 30.69
CA ALA A 303 21.76 -9.72 31.24
C ALA A 303 21.33 -8.58 30.31
N ALA A 304 20.91 -7.44 30.87
CA ALA A 304 20.51 -6.29 30.04
C ALA A 304 21.67 -5.62 29.29
N ASP A 305 22.89 -5.69 29.82
CA ASP A 305 24.10 -4.97 29.37
C ASP A 305 25.34 -5.89 29.31
N GLY A 306 25.15 -7.22 29.40
CA GLY A 306 26.23 -8.21 29.46
C GLY A 306 27.04 -8.21 30.78
N ALA A 307 27.00 -7.13 31.56
CA ALA A 307 27.71 -6.99 32.83
C ALA A 307 26.82 -7.29 34.06
N SER A 308 25.52 -7.01 33.94
CA SER A 308 24.52 -7.29 34.97
C SER A 308 24.21 -8.78 35.05
N LYS A 309 23.68 -9.23 36.19
CA LYS A 309 23.18 -10.61 36.32
C LYS A 309 21.80 -10.73 35.68
N SER A 310 21.48 -11.89 35.10
CA SER A 310 20.11 -12.18 34.66
C SER A 310 19.15 -12.19 35.86
N LEU A 311 17.84 -12.06 35.63
CA LEU A 311 16.88 -12.17 36.73
C LEU A 311 16.89 -13.57 37.37
N ARG A 312 17.13 -14.62 36.58
CA ARG A 312 17.35 -15.98 37.09
C ARG A 312 18.56 -16.06 38.00
N ASP A 313 19.68 -15.42 37.65
CA ASP A 313 20.85 -15.38 38.51
C ASP A 313 20.60 -14.54 39.76
N HIS A 314 19.90 -13.41 39.63
CA HIS A 314 19.53 -12.56 40.76
C HIS A 314 18.67 -13.32 41.78
N LEU A 315 17.62 -13.99 41.29
CA LEU A 315 16.77 -14.85 42.09
C LEU A 315 17.55 -16.06 42.64
N GLY A 316 18.44 -16.64 41.85
CA GLY A 316 19.33 -17.71 42.28
C GLY A 316 20.23 -17.28 43.44
N ASN A 317 20.74 -16.04 43.43
CA ASN A 317 21.51 -15.48 44.55
C ASN A 317 20.61 -15.18 45.77
N LEU A 318 19.37 -14.75 45.54
CA LEU A 318 18.39 -14.56 46.61
C LEU A 318 18.08 -15.90 47.32
N LEU A 319 17.99 -17.01 46.59
CA LEU A 319 17.65 -18.33 47.11
C LEU A 319 18.86 -19.16 47.58
N ARG A 320 20.06 -18.86 47.05
CA ARG A 320 21.31 -19.56 47.39
C ARG A 320 22.28 -18.70 48.20
N GLY A 321 21.83 -17.56 48.70
CA GLY A 321 22.65 -16.71 49.54
C GLY A 321 23.20 -17.48 50.75
N PRO A 322 24.32 -17.04 51.36
CA PRO A 322 24.97 -17.73 52.48
C PRO A 322 24.06 -18.04 53.68
N LEU A 323 22.89 -17.40 53.74
CA LEU A 323 21.91 -17.55 54.81
C LEU A 323 20.68 -18.39 54.45
N MET A 324 20.64 -18.88 53.21
CA MET A 324 19.52 -19.63 52.64
C MET A 324 19.87 -21.10 52.43
N GLN A 325 21.16 -21.43 52.54
CA GLN A 325 21.70 -22.78 52.44
C GLN A 325 22.46 -23.12 53.71
N ASP A 326 22.34 -24.37 54.16
CA ASP A 326 23.12 -24.95 55.27
C ASP A 326 23.08 -24.14 56.59
N VAL A 327 21.99 -23.39 56.81
CA VAL A 327 21.74 -22.68 58.06
C VAL A 327 20.96 -23.58 59.02
N PHE A 328 21.43 -23.63 60.25
CA PHE A 328 20.77 -24.32 61.34
C PHE A 328 20.18 -23.32 62.32
N VAL A 329 19.22 -23.74 63.15
CA VAL A 329 18.60 -22.88 64.15
C VAL A 329 18.59 -23.57 65.50
N LEU A 330 19.01 -22.85 66.53
CA LEU A 330 18.75 -23.18 67.93
C LEU A 330 17.73 -22.19 68.48
N VAL A 331 16.69 -22.72 69.14
CA VAL A 331 15.64 -21.91 69.75
C VAL A 331 15.83 -21.92 71.25
N HIS A 332 16.10 -20.74 71.82
CA HIS A 332 16.21 -20.55 73.25
C HIS A 332 14.83 -20.65 73.92
N LYS A 333 14.78 -20.99 75.22
CA LYS A 333 13.52 -21.18 75.95
C LYS A 333 12.61 -19.95 75.90
N ASP A 334 13.20 -18.76 75.96
CA ASP A 334 12.50 -17.47 75.81
C ASP A 334 12.02 -17.14 74.39
N GLY A 335 12.31 -17.99 73.40
CA GLY A 335 11.89 -17.81 72.01
C GLY A 335 12.91 -17.12 71.10
N ARG A 336 14.05 -16.66 71.61
CA ARG A 336 15.15 -16.15 70.77
C ARG A 336 15.68 -17.26 69.86
N LYS A 337 15.92 -16.92 68.60
CA LYS A 337 16.46 -17.84 67.58
C LYS A 337 17.91 -17.47 67.27
N TYR A 338 18.80 -18.45 67.37
CA TYR A 338 20.20 -18.34 66.99
C TYR A 338 20.38 -19.11 65.69
N TYR A 339 20.82 -18.43 64.62
CA TYR A 339 21.05 -19.04 63.30
C TYR A 339 22.51 -19.43 63.16
N LEU A 340 22.83 -20.70 62.93
CA LEU A 340 24.17 -21.25 62.99
C LEU A 340 24.70 -21.63 61.60
N PRO A 341 26.02 -21.48 61.36
CA PRO A 341 26.68 -21.91 60.12
C PRO A 341 26.87 -23.43 60.02
N LYS A 342 26.73 -24.17 61.12
CA LYS A 342 26.95 -25.62 61.18
C LYS A 342 25.95 -26.25 62.14
N ALA A 343 25.61 -27.51 61.88
CA ALA A 343 24.82 -28.32 62.79
C ALA A 343 25.61 -28.49 64.11
N VAL A 344 24.92 -28.32 65.24
CA VAL A 344 25.51 -28.49 66.56
C VAL A 344 24.61 -29.40 67.40
N ASN A 345 25.22 -30.34 68.12
CA ASN A 345 24.57 -31.14 69.16
C ASN A 345 25.16 -30.75 70.53
N LEU A 346 24.29 -30.29 71.42
CA LEU A 346 24.60 -29.81 72.76
C LEU A 346 24.32 -30.84 73.86
N SER A 347 23.87 -32.07 73.51
CA SER A 347 23.40 -33.07 74.48
C SER A 347 24.46 -33.45 75.52
N ASP A 348 25.74 -33.47 75.14
CA ASP A 348 26.85 -33.87 76.02
C ASP A 348 27.55 -32.68 76.70
N LYS A 349 27.05 -31.45 76.51
CA LYS A 349 27.74 -30.21 76.95
C LYS A 349 26.91 -29.45 77.98
N LYS A 350 27.49 -29.13 79.15
CA LYS A 350 26.83 -28.25 80.14
C LYS A 350 26.84 -26.78 79.72
N VAL A 351 27.98 -26.32 79.21
CA VAL A 351 28.22 -24.97 78.69
C VAL A 351 28.91 -25.08 77.33
N THR A 352 28.51 -24.26 76.37
CA THR A 352 29.11 -24.24 75.04
C THR A 352 29.22 -22.81 74.50
N ILE A 353 30.19 -22.58 73.63
CA ILE A 353 30.28 -21.33 72.87
C ILE A 353 29.48 -21.56 71.58
N VAL A 354 28.38 -20.83 71.43
CA VAL A 354 27.52 -20.90 70.25
C VAL A 354 27.98 -19.84 69.27
N THR A 355 28.50 -20.25 68.11
CA THR A 355 28.76 -19.37 66.97
C THR A 355 27.49 -19.25 66.13
N PHE A 356 27.01 -18.02 65.91
CA PHE A 356 25.79 -17.75 65.14
C PHE A 356 26.00 -16.59 64.16
N TYR A 357 25.24 -16.55 63.08
CA TYR A 357 25.21 -15.45 62.13
C TYR A 357 24.58 -14.21 62.75
N CYS A 358 25.15 -13.04 62.51
CA CYS A 358 24.59 -11.76 62.98
C CYS A 358 23.99 -10.91 61.85
N ASP A 359 24.32 -11.15 60.58
CA ASP A 359 23.79 -10.37 59.45
C ASP A 359 23.85 -11.08 58.08
N PHE A 360 23.36 -10.39 57.03
CA PHE A 360 23.36 -10.82 55.63
C PHE A 360 24.74 -11.03 54.99
N ALA A 361 25.79 -10.44 55.56
CA ALA A 361 27.15 -10.63 55.06
C ALA A 361 27.75 -11.98 55.52
N GLY A 362 27.00 -12.78 56.28
CA GLY A 362 27.48 -14.02 56.85
C GLY A 362 28.46 -13.80 57.99
N ARG A 363 28.53 -12.58 58.56
CA ARG A 363 29.34 -12.33 59.75
C ARG A 363 28.77 -13.14 60.91
N THR A 364 29.67 -13.67 61.73
CA THR A 364 29.31 -14.46 62.89
C THR A 364 29.66 -13.73 64.18
N ASP A 365 28.95 -14.08 65.25
CA ASP A 365 29.22 -13.69 66.61
C ASP A 365 29.22 -14.95 67.49
N THR A 366 29.71 -14.84 68.72
CA THR A 366 29.82 -15.97 69.65
C THR A 366 29.28 -15.63 71.02
N GLU A 367 28.49 -16.53 71.61
CA GLU A 367 27.98 -16.36 72.97
C GLU A 367 28.15 -17.64 73.78
N SER A 368 28.59 -17.50 75.04
CA SER A 368 28.71 -18.63 75.97
C SER A 368 27.37 -18.91 76.63
N MET A 369 26.84 -20.12 76.43
CA MET A 369 25.49 -20.48 76.85
C MET A 369 25.43 -21.87 77.47
N ARG A 370 24.47 -22.07 78.38
CA ARG A 370 24.14 -23.40 78.93
C ARG A 370 23.27 -24.17 77.94
N ALA A 371 23.56 -25.44 77.69
CA ALA A 371 22.76 -26.26 76.76
C ALA A 371 21.28 -26.35 77.19
N GLU A 372 21.04 -26.39 78.49
CA GLU A 372 19.71 -26.40 79.11
C GLU A 372 18.87 -25.15 78.83
N ALA A 373 19.48 -24.07 78.32
CA ALA A 373 18.79 -22.83 77.98
C ALA A 373 18.01 -22.93 76.65
N PHE A 374 18.28 -23.96 75.84
CA PHE A 374 17.61 -24.20 74.57
C PHE A 374 16.41 -25.15 74.72
N ARG A 375 15.44 -25.01 73.81
CA ARG A 375 14.25 -25.87 73.75
C ARG A 375 14.59 -27.27 73.25
N SER A 376 15.60 -27.38 72.40
CA SER A 376 16.16 -28.63 71.89
C SER A 376 17.69 -28.55 72.01
N PRO A 377 18.37 -29.64 72.43
CA PRO A 377 19.83 -29.69 72.46
C PRO A 377 20.44 -29.87 71.06
N VAL A 378 19.63 -30.16 70.03
CA VAL A 378 20.11 -30.36 68.66
C VAL A 378 19.64 -29.22 67.77
N ALA A 379 20.57 -28.60 67.04
CA ALA A 379 20.25 -27.58 66.06
C ALA A 379 19.48 -28.19 64.89
N GLU A 380 18.33 -27.60 64.55
CA GLU A 380 17.50 -28.04 63.44
C GLU A 380 17.87 -27.27 62.17
N MET A 381 17.54 -27.80 61.00
CA MET A 381 17.67 -27.04 59.76
C MET A 381 16.74 -25.82 59.81
N ALA A 382 17.25 -24.64 59.48
CA ALA A 382 16.48 -23.42 59.59
C ALA A 382 15.28 -23.43 58.62
N PRO A 383 14.11 -22.88 59.01
CA PRO A 383 12.90 -22.94 58.19
C PRO A 383 13.05 -22.41 56.77
N GLN A 384 13.85 -21.36 56.58
CA GLN A 384 14.11 -20.80 55.26
C GLN A 384 14.88 -21.75 54.34
N VAL A 385 15.75 -22.62 54.89
CA VAL A 385 16.47 -23.62 54.10
C VAL A 385 15.47 -24.64 53.56
N VAL A 386 14.55 -25.11 54.41
CA VAL A 386 13.45 -26.01 54.00
C VAL A 386 12.54 -25.35 52.97
N LEU A 387 12.31 -24.05 53.09
CA LEU A 387 11.46 -23.28 52.19
C LEU A 387 12.00 -23.24 50.76
N VAL A 388 13.32 -23.08 50.59
CA VAL A 388 13.96 -22.82 49.28
C VAL A 388 14.68 -24.03 48.68
N LYS A 389 14.95 -25.08 49.45
CA LYS A 389 15.77 -26.24 49.03
C LYS A 389 15.33 -26.84 47.70
N ASP A 390 14.04 -27.13 47.54
CA ASP A 390 13.51 -27.76 46.32
C ASP A 390 13.43 -26.75 45.16
N LYS A 391 13.16 -25.48 45.49
CA LYS A 391 12.95 -24.39 44.52
C LYS A 391 14.24 -23.95 43.84
N SER A 392 15.37 -24.00 44.52
CA SER A 392 16.65 -23.64 43.89
C SER A 392 17.02 -24.56 42.72
N TRP A 393 16.60 -25.83 42.76
CA TRP A 393 16.85 -26.79 41.69
C TRP A 393 15.89 -26.55 40.51
N GLU A 394 14.61 -26.33 40.80
CA GLU A 394 13.58 -26.05 39.78
C GLU A 394 13.93 -24.81 38.95
N LEU A 395 14.49 -23.77 39.58
CA LEU A 395 14.85 -22.51 38.91
C LEU A 395 15.77 -22.70 37.70
N HIS A 396 16.68 -23.68 37.73
CA HIS A 396 17.60 -23.95 36.61
C HIS A 396 16.93 -24.63 35.43
N ARG A 397 15.83 -25.35 35.68
CA ARG A 397 15.06 -26.10 34.68
C ARG A 397 13.81 -25.37 34.21
N LEU A 398 13.51 -24.24 34.85
CA LEU A 398 12.31 -23.45 34.59
C LEU A 398 12.31 -22.95 33.15
N SER A 399 11.26 -23.26 32.39
CA SER A 399 11.06 -22.70 31.06
C SER A 399 10.69 -21.21 31.16
N LEU A 400 10.71 -20.51 30.02
CA LEU A 400 10.29 -19.10 30.01
C LEU A 400 8.79 -18.96 30.29
N ASP A 401 7.94 -19.89 29.84
CA ASP A 401 6.49 -19.85 30.00
C ASP A 401 6.00 -20.27 31.39
N GLU A 402 6.77 -21.10 32.11
CA GLU A 402 6.46 -21.47 33.50
C GLU A 402 6.88 -20.42 34.53
N TRP A 403 7.70 -19.45 34.12
CA TRP A 403 8.34 -18.45 35.00
C TRP A 403 7.35 -17.73 35.92
N ASP A 404 6.27 -17.19 35.35
CA ASP A 404 5.30 -16.39 36.11
C ASP A 404 4.53 -17.26 37.11
N LYS A 405 4.10 -18.46 36.70
CA LYS A 405 3.41 -19.42 37.59
C LYS A 405 4.30 -19.85 38.75
N TRP A 406 5.55 -20.21 38.45
CA TRP A 406 6.51 -20.65 39.46
C TRP A 406 6.83 -19.54 40.47
N LEU A 407 6.95 -18.28 40.02
CA LEU A 407 7.15 -17.14 40.91
C LEU A 407 5.95 -16.87 41.82
N LEU A 408 4.73 -17.00 41.30
CA LEU A 408 3.51 -16.90 42.12
C LEU A 408 3.50 -17.98 43.20
N GLU A 409 3.75 -19.24 42.85
CA GLU A 409 3.81 -20.34 43.82
C GLU A 409 4.88 -20.10 44.90
N LEU A 410 6.06 -19.61 44.51
CA LEU A 410 7.12 -19.27 45.45
C LEU A 410 6.70 -18.12 46.38
N ALA A 411 6.13 -17.05 45.84
CA ALA A 411 5.64 -15.91 46.63
C ALA A 411 4.56 -16.34 47.64
N GLN A 412 3.61 -17.17 47.20
CA GLN A 412 2.57 -17.72 48.08
C GLN A 412 3.15 -18.64 49.17
N ARG A 413 4.14 -19.47 48.84
CA ARG A 413 4.81 -20.35 49.82
C ARG A 413 5.52 -19.52 50.90
N VAL A 414 6.24 -18.46 50.51
CA VAL A 414 6.89 -17.52 51.46
C VAL A 414 5.86 -16.78 52.32
N LEU A 415 4.73 -16.37 51.73
CA LEU A 415 3.67 -15.67 52.44
C LEU A 415 2.93 -16.59 53.42
N LYS A 416 2.73 -17.87 53.09
CA LYS A 416 2.06 -18.86 53.96
C LYS A 416 2.96 -19.39 55.09
N ASP A 417 4.28 -19.41 54.91
CA ASP A 417 5.19 -20.02 55.88
C ASP A 417 5.27 -19.22 57.19
N GLN A 418 4.65 -19.71 58.27
CA GLN A 418 4.73 -19.05 59.58
C GLN A 418 5.99 -19.42 60.38
N LYS A 419 6.81 -20.37 59.90
CA LYS A 419 8.00 -20.83 60.64
C LYS A 419 9.21 -19.92 60.41
N THR A 420 9.39 -19.40 59.19
CA THR A 420 10.46 -18.46 58.87
C THR A 420 10.25 -17.12 59.58
N ASP A 421 11.36 -16.49 59.97
CA ASP A 421 11.37 -15.15 60.56
C ASP A 421 10.61 -14.14 59.70
N SER A 422 9.75 -13.32 60.32
CA SER A 422 8.89 -12.37 59.62
C SER A 422 9.70 -11.33 58.83
N PHE A 423 10.87 -10.91 59.31
CA PHE A 423 11.72 -9.96 58.59
C PHE A 423 12.33 -10.61 57.34
N LEU A 424 12.82 -11.85 57.45
CA LEU A 424 13.35 -12.59 56.30
C LEU A 424 12.25 -12.88 55.27
N ARG A 425 11.05 -13.30 55.70
CA ARG A 425 9.89 -13.52 54.80
C ARG A 425 9.53 -12.25 54.03
N TYR A 426 9.53 -11.12 54.71
CA TYR A 426 9.28 -9.82 54.08
C TYR A 426 10.32 -9.50 53.00
N LEU A 427 11.62 -9.68 53.30
CA LEU A 427 12.68 -9.43 52.32
C LEU A 427 12.65 -10.40 51.13
N LEU A 428 12.37 -11.68 51.41
CA LEU A 428 12.17 -12.70 50.37
C LEU A 428 11.01 -12.35 49.46
N LEU A 429 9.84 -12.09 50.04
CA LEU A 429 8.64 -11.75 49.27
C LEU A 429 8.89 -10.52 48.41
N ARG A 430 9.47 -9.46 48.99
CA ARG A 430 9.83 -8.25 48.24
C ARG A 430 10.76 -8.57 47.06
N GLY A 431 11.85 -9.30 47.29
CA GLY A 431 12.80 -9.67 46.23
C GLY A 431 12.16 -10.52 45.12
N ILE A 432 11.28 -11.45 45.49
CA ILE A 432 10.53 -12.28 44.53
C ILE A 432 9.59 -11.42 43.68
N LEU A 433 8.82 -10.51 44.30
CA LEU A 433 7.92 -9.62 43.57
C LEU A 433 8.66 -8.60 42.70
N ASP A 434 9.83 -8.14 43.13
CA ASP A 434 10.71 -7.27 42.34
C ASP A 434 11.25 -7.99 41.10
N VAL A 435 11.63 -9.27 41.24
CA VAL A 435 12.02 -10.12 40.11
C VAL A 435 10.83 -10.38 39.16
N ALA A 436 9.66 -10.68 39.71
CA ALA A 436 8.43 -10.89 38.92
C ALA A 436 8.07 -9.65 38.10
N ALA A 437 8.07 -8.47 38.72
CA ALA A 437 7.81 -7.20 38.06
C ALA A 437 8.83 -6.88 36.96
N GLN A 438 10.12 -7.17 37.18
CA GLN A 438 11.14 -6.94 36.15
C GLN A 438 11.06 -7.95 34.99
N GLY A 439 10.60 -9.18 35.27
CA GLY A 439 10.47 -10.26 34.30
C GLY A 439 9.18 -10.24 33.49
N ASN A 440 8.21 -9.39 33.85
CA ASN A 440 6.96 -9.23 33.13
C ASN A 440 6.41 -7.81 33.32
N VAL A 441 6.39 -7.03 32.24
CA VAL A 441 5.93 -5.62 32.27
C VAL A 441 4.50 -5.45 32.79
N PHE A 442 3.61 -6.43 32.54
CA PHE A 442 2.23 -6.37 33.04
C PHE A 442 2.16 -6.68 34.53
N LEU A 443 2.99 -7.59 35.05
CA LEU A 443 3.12 -7.81 36.49
C LEU A 443 3.69 -6.58 37.19
N ALA A 444 4.60 -5.84 36.57
CA ALA A 444 5.11 -4.60 37.15
C ALA A 444 3.97 -3.59 37.43
N GLU A 445 3.00 -3.52 36.53
CA GLU A 445 1.84 -2.65 36.66
C GLU A 445 0.86 -3.19 37.71
N THR A 446 0.47 -4.46 37.63
CA THR A 446 -0.55 -5.06 38.51
C THR A 446 -0.05 -5.23 39.95
N LEU A 447 1.25 -5.45 40.15
CA LEU A 447 1.85 -5.57 41.49
C LEU A 447 2.22 -4.24 42.13
N LYS A 448 2.03 -3.10 41.43
CA LYS A 448 2.42 -1.78 41.94
C LYS A 448 1.86 -1.52 43.35
N GLY A 449 0.57 -1.82 43.57
CA GLY A 449 -0.08 -1.64 44.87
C GLY A 449 0.53 -2.48 45.99
N VAL A 450 0.77 -3.78 45.72
CA VAL A 450 1.38 -4.71 46.68
C VAL A 450 2.81 -4.30 46.99
N ARG A 451 3.61 -3.98 45.97
CA ARG A 451 5.01 -3.56 46.12
C ARG A 451 5.13 -2.26 46.91
N SER A 452 4.28 -1.26 46.64
CA SER A 452 4.28 -0.01 47.42
C SER A 452 3.96 -0.22 48.90
N ARG A 453 3.13 -1.20 49.27
CA ARG A 453 2.91 -1.56 50.69
C ARG A 453 4.12 -2.26 51.31
N LEU A 454 4.83 -3.06 50.53
CA LEU A 454 6.08 -3.69 50.96
C LEU A 454 7.23 -2.68 51.03
N GLU A 455 7.23 -1.60 50.27
CA GLU A 455 8.24 -0.53 50.33
C GLU A 455 8.07 0.41 51.53
N ALA A 456 7.35 -0.01 52.58
CA ALA A 456 7.14 0.78 53.79
C ALA A 456 8.48 1.31 54.34
N ARG A 457 8.63 2.64 54.33
CA ARG A 457 9.87 3.37 54.72
C ARG A 457 10.32 3.12 56.16
N GLU A 458 9.49 2.46 56.95
CA GLU A 458 9.69 2.28 58.38
C GLU A 458 10.53 1.04 58.75
N ILE A 459 10.73 0.11 57.81
CA ILE A 459 11.50 -1.11 58.03
C ILE A 459 12.96 -0.86 57.62
N ASP A 460 13.87 -0.86 58.60
CA ASP A 460 15.31 -0.70 58.37
C ASP A 460 15.90 -1.99 57.72
N PRO A 461 16.33 -1.96 56.44
CA PRO A 461 16.92 -3.12 55.79
C PRO A 461 18.31 -3.48 56.37
N ALA A 462 18.96 -2.57 57.11
CA ALA A 462 20.27 -2.78 57.72
C ALA A 462 20.20 -3.42 59.12
N ALA A 463 18.99 -3.70 59.64
CA ALA A 463 18.82 -4.37 60.92
C ALA A 463 19.50 -5.74 60.93
N ARG A 464 20.24 -6.06 62.01
CA ARG A 464 20.96 -7.33 62.18
C ARG A 464 20.00 -8.42 62.60
N TRP A 465 19.09 -8.78 61.71
CA TRP A 465 17.94 -9.64 62.03
C TRP A 465 18.29 -11.05 62.49
N MET A 466 19.51 -11.52 62.25
CA MET A 466 19.95 -12.81 62.78
C MET A 466 20.53 -12.71 64.19
N ASN A 467 20.89 -11.51 64.63
CA ASN A 467 21.30 -11.28 66.01
C ASN A 467 20.04 -11.21 66.90
N PRO A 468 19.86 -12.16 67.84
CA PRO A 468 18.70 -12.17 68.72
C PRO A 468 18.75 -11.07 69.80
N LEU A 469 19.88 -10.39 69.98
CA LEU A 469 20.09 -9.32 70.95
C LEU A 469 19.88 -7.92 70.35
N ASP A 470 19.74 -7.80 69.02
CA ASP A 470 19.54 -6.51 68.36
C ASP A 470 18.09 -6.01 68.50
N LYS A 471 17.91 -4.92 69.26
CA LYS A 471 16.60 -4.26 69.44
C LYS A 471 16.04 -3.68 68.13
N ARG A 472 16.90 -3.28 67.17
CA ARG A 472 16.47 -2.80 65.86
C ARG A 472 15.88 -3.95 65.04
N ALA A 473 16.49 -5.13 65.09
CA ALA A 473 15.96 -6.34 64.50
C ALA A 473 14.58 -6.70 65.07
N GLU A 474 14.38 -6.61 66.38
CA GLU A 474 13.07 -6.87 66.99
C GLU A 474 11.99 -5.90 66.50
N LYS A 475 12.30 -4.60 66.41
CA LYS A 475 11.40 -3.61 65.81
C LYS A 475 11.08 -3.96 64.35
N ALA A 476 12.10 -4.26 63.55
CA ALA A 476 11.95 -4.59 62.15
C ALA A 476 11.12 -5.87 61.93
N ARG A 477 11.26 -6.90 62.77
CA ARG A 477 10.42 -8.11 62.74
C ARG A 477 8.94 -7.81 62.97
N ARG A 478 8.63 -6.93 63.94
CA ARG A 478 7.23 -6.53 64.23
C ARG A 478 6.62 -5.80 63.05
N GLN A 479 7.32 -4.80 62.52
CA GLN A 479 6.86 -4.04 61.35
C GLN A 479 6.73 -4.93 60.11
N ALA A 480 7.70 -5.83 59.86
CA ALA A 480 7.63 -6.79 58.77
C ALA A 480 6.41 -7.72 58.90
N LYS A 481 6.11 -8.20 60.12
CA LYS A 481 4.91 -9.00 60.39
C LYS A 481 3.63 -8.22 60.08
N GLU A 482 3.55 -6.96 60.51
CA GLU A 482 2.38 -6.10 60.24
C GLU A 482 2.19 -5.85 58.74
N VAL A 483 3.27 -5.60 58.00
CA VAL A 483 3.21 -5.41 56.55
C VAL A 483 2.79 -6.69 55.83
N LEU A 484 3.34 -7.85 56.23
CA LEU A 484 2.97 -9.15 55.65
C LEU A 484 1.48 -9.48 55.85
N LEU A 485 0.88 -9.08 56.97
CA LEU A 485 -0.57 -9.26 57.20
C LEU A 485 -1.46 -8.42 56.27
N ARG A 486 -0.91 -7.39 55.62
CA ARG A 486 -1.63 -6.52 54.67
C ARG A 486 -1.53 -7.00 53.22
N VAL A 487 -0.84 -8.11 52.96
CA VAL A 487 -0.74 -8.73 51.65
C VAL A 487 -1.55 -10.02 51.68
N SER A 488 -2.61 -10.10 50.89
CA SER A 488 -3.43 -11.32 50.79
C SER A 488 -2.97 -12.21 49.64
N LEU A 489 -3.28 -13.50 49.73
CA LEU A 489 -3.03 -14.46 48.66
C LEU A 489 -3.87 -14.15 47.42
N ASP A 490 -5.15 -13.84 47.63
CA ASP A 490 -6.11 -13.53 46.57
C ASP A 490 -5.67 -12.30 45.75
N GLU A 491 -5.07 -11.31 46.40
CA GLU A 491 -4.54 -10.13 45.70
C GLU A 491 -3.35 -10.47 44.81
N LEU A 492 -2.45 -11.36 45.26
CA LEU A 492 -1.36 -11.86 44.43
C LEU A 492 -1.90 -12.66 43.23
N GLU A 493 -2.84 -13.57 43.46
CA GLU A 493 -3.46 -14.35 42.37
C GLU A 493 -4.17 -13.44 41.37
N ALA A 494 -4.94 -12.46 41.84
CA ALA A 494 -5.61 -11.48 41.00
C ALA A 494 -4.63 -10.68 40.14
N ALA A 495 -3.50 -10.23 40.71
CA ALA A 495 -2.49 -9.48 39.98
C ALA A 495 -1.84 -10.31 38.85
N TRP A 496 -1.59 -11.61 39.07
CA TRP A 496 -1.06 -12.52 38.06
C TRP A 496 -2.08 -12.84 36.96
N ASN A 497 -3.32 -13.14 37.36
CA ASN A 497 -4.41 -13.40 36.41
C ASN A 497 -4.66 -12.19 35.51
N GLU A 498 -4.63 -10.97 36.07
CA GLU A 498 -4.77 -9.74 35.30
C GLU A 498 -3.60 -9.51 34.34
N ALA A 499 -2.35 -9.76 34.79
CA ALA A 499 -1.19 -9.66 33.91
C ALA A 499 -1.24 -10.67 32.74
N GLN A 500 -1.69 -11.90 33.00
CA GLN A 500 -1.89 -12.91 31.96
C GLN A 500 -2.98 -12.49 30.97
N LYS A 501 -4.11 -11.94 31.45
CA LYS A 501 -5.17 -11.40 30.58
C LYS A 501 -4.66 -10.26 29.70
N LYS A 502 -3.88 -9.33 30.25
CA LYS A 502 -3.26 -8.23 29.50
C LYS A 502 -2.29 -8.73 28.43
N ALA A 503 -1.45 -9.72 28.76
CA ALA A 503 -0.54 -10.34 27.80
C ALA A 503 -1.30 -11.06 26.67
N ALA A 504 -2.34 -11.82 27.00
CA ALA A 504 -3.20 -12.48 26.02
C ALA A 504 -3.93 -11.48 25.13
N SER A 505 -4.49 -10.41 25.70
CA SER A 505 -5.15 -9.33 24.95
C SER A 505 -4.20 -8.64 23.98
N LEU A 506 -2.97 -8.34 24.42
CA LEU A 506 -1.95 -7.77 23.55
C LEU A 506 -1.59 -8.72 22.40
N MET A 507 -1.56 -10.02 22.65
CA MET A 507 -1.31 -11.01 21.60
C MET A 507 -2.46 -11.05 20.59
N VAL A 508 -3.72 -11.08 21.05
CA VAL A 508 -4.90 -11.03 20.16
C VAL A 508 -4.88 -9.78 19.29
N GLU A 509 -4.47 -8.64 19.84
CA GLU A 509 -4.31 -7.39 19.08
C GLU A 509 -3.18 -7.51 18.03
N ALA A 510 -2.06 -8.12 18.39
CA ALA A 510 -0.89 -8.28 17.53
C ALA A 510 -1.05 -9.29 16.39
N SER A 511 -1.71 -10.42 16.67
CA SER A 511 -2.00 -11.48 15.70
C SER A 511 -3.34 -11.31 15.01
N ARG A 512 -4.03 -10.18 15.22
CA ARG A 512 -5.26 -9.85 14.50
C ARG A 512 -5.01 -10.02 13.00
N PRO A 513 -5.75 -10.92 12.32
CA PRO A 513 -5.61 -11.08 10.88
C PRO A 513 -5.94 -9.75 10.20
N ILE A 514 -4.96 -9.19 9.50
CA ILE A 514 -5.13 -8.03 8.64
C ILE A 514 -5.05 -8.56 7.21
N HIS A 515 -6.04 -8.21 6.40
CA HIS A 515 -6.12 -8.60 4.99
C HIS A 515 -5.96 -7.36 4.11
N LEU A 516 -5.32 -7.54 2.96
CA LEU A 516 -5.23 -6.52 1.94
C LEU A 516 -6.47 -6.59 1.04
N ALA A 517 -7.43 -5.70 1.24
CA ALA A 517 -8.73 -5.77 0.58
C ALA A 517 -8.67 -5.28 -0.88
N GLY A 518 -7.86 -4.26 -1.17
CA GLY A 518 -7.74 -3.69 -2.51
C GLY A 518 -7.28 -2.23 -2.47
N ALA A 519 -7.61 -1.49 -3.54
CA ALA A 519 -7.39 -0.05 -3.62
C ALA A 519 -8.72 0.71 -3.83
N VAL A 520 -8.82 1.90 -3.23
CA VAL A 520 -9.94 2.82 -3.46
C VAL A 520 -9.74 3.56 -4.77
N LEU A 521 -10.72 3.53 -5.66
CA LEU A 521 -10.76 4.35 -6.87
C LEU A 521 -12.17 4.94 -7.06
N ARG A 522 -12.29 6.06 -7.77
CA ARG A 522 -13.61 6.57 -8.18
C ARG A 522 -13.98 5.96 -9.53
N GLU A 523 -15.23 5.54 -9.62
CA GLU A 523 -15.83 5.17 -10.91
C GLU A 523 -16.11 6.43 -11.75
N PRO A 524 -16.35 6.30 -13.07
CA PRO A 524 -16.76 7.44 -13.90
C PRO A 524 -18.01 8.17 -13.37
N SER A 525 -18.88 7.46 -12.63
CA SER A 525 -20.04 8.04 -11.94
C SER A 525 -19.68 8.95 -10.75
N GLY A 526 -18.42 9.02 -10.35
CA GLY A 526 -17.93 9.71 -9.16
C GLY A 526 -18.06 8.88 -7.87
N GLN A 527 -18.71 7.72 -7.90
CA GLN A 527 -18.86 6.87 -6.73
C GLN A 527 -17.56 6.16 -6.36
N TRP A 528 -17.34 5.96 -5.06
CA TRP A 528 -16.21 5.19 -4.55
C TRP A 528 -16.39 3.70 -4.81
N ALA A 529 -15.35 3.05 -5.33
CA ALA A 529 -15.30 1.62 -5.53
C ALA A 529 -14.01 1.02 -4.95
N LEU A 530 -14.15 -0.14 -4.32
CA LEU A 530 -13.03 -0.96 -3.91
C LEU A 530 -12.64 -1.85 -5.09
N ARG A 531 -11.46 -1.63 -5.67
CA ARG A 531 -10.94 -2.47 -6.74
C ARG A 531 -9.96 -3.50 -6.18
N ALA A 532 -10.21 -4.76 -6.51
CA ALA A 532 -9.39 -5.90 -6.09
C ALA A 532 -9.29 -6.92 -7.22
N ARG A 533 -8.19 -7.69 -7.26
CA ARG A 533 -7.96 -8.72 -8.30
C ARG A 533 -8.97 -9.87 -8.27
N ARG A 534 -9.48 -10.21 -7.08
CA ARG A 534 -10.48 -11.27 -6.86
C ARG A 534 -11.54 -10.75 -5.90
N ALA A 535 -12.78 -11.17 -6.12
CA ALA A 535 -13.86 -10.94 -5.16
C ALA A 535 -13.46 -11.56 -3.82
N VAL A 536 -13.28 -10.73 -2.81
CA VAL A 536 -12.89 -11.19 -1.49
C VAL A 536 -14.13 -11.56 -0.70
N ARG A 537 -14.12 -12.74 -0.08
CA ARG A 537 -15.11 -13.09 0.93
C ARG A 537 -14.67 -12.49 2.27
N LEU A 538 -14.99 -11.22 2.49
CA LEU A 538 -14.75 -10.48 3.75
C LEU A 538 -16.07 -10.16 4.44
N ASP A 539 -17.06 -11.05 4.32
CA ASP A 539 -18.42 -10.78 4.81
C ASP A 539 -18.40 -10.41 6.30
N GLY A 540 -18.83 -9.18 6.59
CA GLY A 540 -18.91 -8.66 7.96
C GLY A 540 -17.60 -8.07 8.52
N GLU A 541 -16.50 -8.05 7.76
CA GLU A 541 -15.29 -7.35 8.18
C GLU A 541 -15.35 -5.84 7.90
N GLY A 542 -14.69 -5.06 8.76
CA GLY A 542 -14.57 -3.62 8.58
C GLY A 542 -13.47 -3.30 7.58
N LEU A 543 -13.77 -2.38 6.65
CA LEU A 543 -12.78 -1.83 5.72
C LEU A 543 -12.11 -0.62 6.36
N HIS A 544 -10.78 -0.61 6.33
CA HIS A 544 -9.95 0.36 7.00
C HIS A 544 -8.92 0.96 6.05
N VAL A 545 -8.70 2.27 6.18
CA VAL A 545 -7.58 2.97 5.54
C VAL A 545 -6.69 3.58 6.60
N LEU A 546 -5.50 4.00 6.19
CA LEU A 546 -4.65 4.81 7.05
C LEU A 546 -5.08 6.27 6.94
N PHE A 547 -5.31 6.87 8.10
CA PHE A 547 -5.67 8.27 8.21
C PHE A 547 -4.65 8.98 9.08
N SER A 548 -4.23 10.18 8.67
CA SER A 548 -3.45 11.08 9.51
C SER A 548 -4.26 12.35 9.71
N ALA A 549 -4.57 12.66 10.98
CA ALA A 549 -5.20 13.92 11.30
C ALA A 549 -4.24 15.10 11.06
N PRO A 550 -4.74 16.32 10.81
CA PRO A 550 -3.89 17.50 10.75
C PRO A 550 -2.99 17.59 11.99
N ASN A 551 -1.69 17.79 11.79
CA ASN A 551 -0.65 17.86 12.84
C ASN A 551 -0.27 16.53 13.52
N GLN A 552 -0.77 15.38 13.07
CA GLN A 552 -0.29 14.08 13.54
C GLN A 552 0.79 13.54 12.60
N THR A 553 1.87 13.05 13.21
CA THR A 553 2.97 12.37 12.48
C THR A 553 2.72 10.88 12.32
N ARG A 554 1.68 10.34 12.98
CA ARG A 554 1.34 8.91 12.97
C ARG A 554 0.01 8.69 12.28
N PHE A 555 -0.05 7.59 11.54
CA PHE A 555 -1.28 7.12 10.96
C PHE A 555 -2.07 6.29 11.98
N VAL A 556 -3.39 6.44 11.94
CA VAL A 556 -4.34 5.62 12.68
C VAL A 556 -5.20 4.82 11.72
N TRP A 557 -5.72 3.69 12.19
CA TRP A 557 -6.77 2.98 11.49
C TRP A 557 -8.05 3.81 11.50
N LYS A 558 -8.56 4.17 10.32
CA LYS A 558 -9.91 4.72 10.18
C LYS A 558 -10.77 3.73 9.41
N ARG A 559 -11.87 3.30 10.04
CA ARG A 559 -12.90 2.53 9.35
C ARG A 559 -13.60 3.42 8.33
N VAL A 560 -13.75 2.91 7.12
CA VAL A 560 -14.36 3.62 5.98
C VAL A 560 -15.56 2.91 5.40
N GLY A 561 -15.86 1.69 5.86
CA GLY A 561 -16.99 0.92 5.41
C GLY A 561 -16.96 -0.52 5.87
N ARG A 562 -17.73 -1.36 5.19
CA ARG A 562 -17.78 -2.82 5.37
C ARG A 562 -18.05 -3.53 4.05
N MET A 563 -17.64 -4.79 3.97
CA MET A 563 -17.98 -5.66 2.84
C MET A 563 -19.29 -6.39 3.11
N GLU A 564 -20.23 -6.30 2.16
CA GLU A 564 -21.50 -7.03 2.13
C GLU A 564 -21.58 -7.84 0.83
N GLY A 565 -21.12 -9.10 0.87
CA GLY A 565 -20.99 -9.93 -0.32
C GLY A 565 -19.95 -9.37 -1.28
N LYS A 566 -20.39 -9.00 -2.50
CA LYS A 566 -19.53 -8.37 -3.52
C LYS A 566 -19.53 -6.84 -3.45
N ASN A 567 -20.46 -6.26 -2.70
CA ASN A 567 -20.65 -4.82 -2.65
C ASN A 567 -19.89 -4.23 -1.47
N THR A 568 -19.31 -3.06 -1.69
CA THR A 568 -18.72 -2.25 -0.63
C THR A 568 -19.75 -1.25 -0.14
N ASN A 569 -20.04 -1.27 1.15
CA ASN A 569 -20.88 -0.27 1.80
C ASN A 569 -19.96 0.73 2.51
N TRP A 570 -19.81 1.93 1.94
CA TRP A 570 -18.97 2.98 2.49
C TRP A 570 -19.72 3.76 3.58
N ASP A 571 -19.04 4.07 4.68
CA ASP A 571 -19.62 4.89 5.74
C ASP A 571 -19.64 6.37 5.28
N ASP A 572 -20.76 7.09 5.43
CA ASP A 572 -20.86 8.50 4.99
C ASP A 572 -19.77 9.40 5.62
N SER A 573 -19.37 9.11 6.87
CA SER A 573 -18.30 9.83 7.57
C SER A 573 -16.88 9.57 7.02
N ALA A 574 -16.74 8.64 6.09
CA ALA A 574 -15.48 8.25 5.48
C ALA A 574 -15.04 9.19 4.36
N GLU A 575 -15.95 9.96 3.76
CA GLU A 575 -15.68 10.72 2.52
C GLU A 575 -14.46 11.64 2.64
N SER A 576 -14.32 12.32 3.80
CA SER A 576 -13.17 13.20 4.09
C SER A 576 -11.82 12.50 4.26
N SER A 577 -11.81 11.17 4.26
CA SER A 577 -10.62 10.34 4.47
C SER A 577 -10.31 9.41 3.31
N LEU A 578 -11.15 9.42 2.28
CA LEU A 578 -10.92 8.70 1.04
C LEU A 578 -10.23 9.61 0.04
N CYS A 579 -9.18 9.07 -0.58
CA CYS A 579 -8.60 9.60 -1.80
C CYS A 579 -8.32 8.42 -2.73
N GLU A 580 -8.26 8.67 -4.03
CA GLU A 580 -7.91 7.62 -4.98
C GLU A 580 -6.51 7.03 -4.70
N GLY A 581 -6.35 5.74 -4.98
CA GLY A 581 -5.08 5.01 -4.84
C GLY A 581 -4.74 4.56 -3.42
N LEU A 582 -5.58 4.87 -2.42
CA LEU A 582 -5.41 4.37 -1.05
C LEU A 582 -5.54 2.85 -1.02
N ILE A 583 -4.64 2.22 -0.28
CA ILE A 583 -4.74 0.80 0.05
C ILE A 583 -5.77 0.62 1.17
N VAL A 584 -6.69 -0.31 0.95
CA VAL A 584 -7.70 -0.71 1.93
C VAL A 584 -7.29 -2.02 2.59
N PHE A 585 -7.34 -2.01 3.91
CA PHE A 585 -7.14 -3.18 4.75
C PHE A 585 -8.48 -3.65 5.30
N SER A 586 -8.61 -4.96 5.55
CA SER A 586 -9.78 -5.55 6.18
C SER A 586 -9.36 -6.30 7.42
N PHE A 587 -10.11 -6.11 8.49
CA PHE A 587 -10.02 -6.93 9.69
C PHE A 587 -11.32 -6.80 10.49
N ARG A 588 -11.59 -7.80 11.33
CA ARG A 588 -12.73 -7.75 12.25
C ARG A 588 -12.53 -6.64 13.26
N ASP A 589 -13.51 -5.76 13.36
CA ASP A 589 -13.56 -4.81 14.45
C ASP A 589 -13.63 -5.57 15.76
N GLN A 590 -12.74 -5.22 16.68
CA GLN A 590 -12.94 -5.57 18.07
C GLN A 590 -14.11 -4.71 18.55
N THR A 591 -15.34 -5.09 18.20
CA THR A 591 -16.50 -4.58 18.92
C THR A 591 -16.27 -4.97 20.37
N PRO A 592 -16.11 -4.01 21.29
CA PRO A 592 -16.03 -4.36 22.70
C PRO A 592 -17.32 -5.12 22.99
N LYS A 593 -17.21 -6.43 23.26
CA LYS A 593 -18.37 -7.20 23.72
C LYS A 593 -18.90 -6.43 24.92
N PRO A 594 -20.20 -6.03 24.92
CA PRO A 594 -20.75 -5.32 26.06
C PRO A 594 -20.48 -6.17 27.31
N PRO A 595 -19.96 -5.57 28.40
CA PRO A 595 -19.58 -6.30 29.60
C PRO A 595 -20.81 -7.06 30.13
N GLY A 596 -20.82 -8.39 30.03
CA GLY A 596 -21.92 -9.25 30.49
C GLY A 596 -22.27 -10.44 29.59
N GLN A 597 -21.87 -10.47 28.32
CA GLN A 597 -22.09 -11.64 27.45
C GLN A 597 -20.88 -12.58 27.44
N VAL A 598 -20.83 -13.48 28.42
CA VAL A 598 -19.93 -14.64 28.40
C VAL A 598 -20.27 -15.46 27.15
N ALA A 599 -19.27 -15.74 26.32
CA ALA A 599 -19.45 -16.64 25.18
C ALA A 599 -19.83 -18.02 25.71
N THR A 600 -21.06 -18.45 25.49
CA THR A 600 -21.39 -19.87 25.50
C THR A 600 -20.65 -20.48 24.32
N SER A 601 -19.58 -21.22 24.60
CA SER A 601 -18.91 -22.06 23.62
C SER A 601 -19.88 -23.17 23.20
N GLU A 602 -20.35 -23.13 21.96
CA GLU A 602 -20.81 -24.32 21.24
C GLU A 602 -19.62 -25.02 20.59
#